data_AF-A0A5K1DQD5-F1
#
_entry.id   AF-A0A5K1DQD5-F1
#
_cell.length_a   1.000
_cell.length_b   1.000
_cell.length_c   1.000
_cell.angle_alpha   90.00
_cell.angle_beta   90.00
_cell.angle_gamma   90.00
#
_symmetry.space_group_name_H-M   'P 1'
#
loop_
_entity.id
_entity.type
_entity.pdbx_description
1 polymer ?
#
loop_
_entity_poly.entity_id
_entity_poly.type
_entity_poly.pdbx_seq_one_letter_code
_entity_poly.pdbx_strand_id
1 'polypeptide(L)' 'IWVYGSSFQSMLVAVVVANEEHTKKWGEGNGHMGSFPELCTLPQLKNHILLELKSAAEKNK' A
#
# COMPACT_ATOMS: atom_id res chain seq x y z
N ILE A 1 1.93 -9.34 -8.87
CA ILE A 1 1.13 -8.16 -9.26
C ILE A 1 0.57 -8.44 -10.64
N TRP A 2 -0.75 -8.46 -10.81
CA TRP A 2 -1.39 -8.65 -12.12
C TRP A 2 -1.85 -7.28 -12.61
N VAL A 3 -1.38 -6.88 -13.80
CA VAL A 3 -1.72 -5.60 -14.41
C VAL A 3 -2.52 -5.89 -15.66
N TYR A 4 -3.78 -5.45 -15.69
CA TYR A 4 -4.62 -5.53 -16.88
C TYR A 4 -4.62 -4.17 -17.59
N GLY A 5 -4.28 -4.16 -18.88
CA GLY A 5 -4.18 -2.92 -19.66
C GLY A 5 -4.76 -3.07 -21.06
N SER A 6 -5.93 -2.47 -21.29
CA SER A 6 -6.46 -2.22 -22.63
C SER A 6 -7.18 -0.86 -22.65
N SER A 7 -6.48 0.25 -22.93
CA SER A 7 -7.11 1.49 -23.41
C SER A 7 -6.08 2.52 -23.88
N PHE A 8 -6.51 3.35 -24.85
CA PHE A 8 -5.78 4.41 -25.57
C PHE A 8 -5.22 5.57 -24.70
N GLN A 9 -5.48 5.56 -23.39
CA GLN A 9 -4.70 6.26 -22.36
C GLN A 9 -4.47 5.28 -21.21
N SER A 10 -3.28 4.71 -21.14
CA SER A 10 -2.92 3.71 -20.13
C SER A 10 -2.63 4.39 -18.79
N MET A 11 -3.62 4.46 -17.91
CA MET A 11 -3.39 4.68 -16.48
C MET A 11 -3.18 3.34 -15.79
N LEU A 12 -2.05 3.20 -15.09
CA LEU A 12 -1.77 2.03 -14.27
C LEU A 12 -2.61 2.11 -12.99
N VAL A 13 -3.55 1.20 -12.84
CA VAL A 13 -4.33 1.05 -11.60
C VAL A 13 -3.89 -0.24 -10.91
N ALA A 14 -3.57 -0.14 -9.62
CA ALA A 14 -3.22 -1.28 -8.78
C ALA A 14 -4.10 -1.32 -7.54
N VAL A 15 -4.56 -2.53 -7.19
CA VAL A 15 -5.29 -2.79 -5.94
C VAL A 15 -4.33 -3.50 -5.00
N VAL A 16 -4.17 -2.96 -3.80
CA VAL A 16 -3.30 -3.53 -2.76
C VAL A 16 -4.18 -3.98 -1.59
N VAL A 17 -4.02 -5.24 -1.18
CA VAL A 17 -4.63 -5.78 0.04
C VAL A 17 -3.57 -5.76 1.13
N ALA A 18 -3.71 -4.84 2.08
CA ALA A 18 -2.80 -4.76 3.21
C ALA A 18 -3.01 -5.96 4.14
N ASN A 19 -1.93 -6.55 4.67
CA ASN A 19 -2.02 -7.60 5.67
C ASN A 19 -2.38 -6.97 7.03
N GLU A 20 -3.40 -7.51 7.69
CA GLU A 20 -3.93 -6.95 8.94
C GLU A 20 -2.90 -6.87 10.07
N GLU A 21 -2.12 -7.93 10.29
CA GLU A 21 -1.13 -7.98 11.37
C GLU A 21 -0.02 -6.94 11.14
N HIS A 22 0.51 -6.89 9.92
CA HIS A 22 1.55 -5.92 9.57
C HIS A 22 1.05 -4.48 9.62
N THR A 23 -0.20 -4.25 9.22
CA THR A 23 -0.82 -2.91 9.25
C THR A 23 -1.00 -2.43 10.68
N LYS A 24 -1.45 -3.32 11.59
CA LYS A 24 -1.58 -3.00 13.01
C LYS A 24 -0.23 -2.72 13.65
N LYS A 25 0.78 -3.57 13.41
CA LYS A 25 2.16 -3.35 13.89
C LYS A 25 2.74 -2.02 13.40
N TRP A 26 2.52 -1.68 12.12
CA TRP A 26 2.92 -0.37 11.59
C TRP A 26 2.18 0.76 12.28
N GLY A 27 0.86 0.64 12.48
CA GLY A 27 0.04 1.63 13.17
C GLY A 27 0.55 1.90 14.59
N GLU A 28 0.74 0.85 15.38
CA GLU A 28 1.28 0.94 16.75
C GLU A 28 2.64 1.65 16.79
N GLY A 29 3.55 1.31 15.88
CA GLY A 29 4.87 1.96 15.77
C GLY A 29 4.83 3.42 15.33
N ASN A 30 3.75 3.86 14.68
CA ASN A 30 3.55 5.23 14.22
C ASN A 30 2.57 6.04 15.09
N GLY A 31 2.17 5.49 16.26
CA GLY A 31 1.25 6.17 17.19
C GLY A 31 -0.22 6.16 16.74
N HIS A 32 -0.57 5.32 15.77
CA HIS A 32 -1.94 5.12 15.30
C HIS A 32 -2.51 3.83 15.90
N MET A 33 -3.37 3.96 16.91
CA MET A 33 -4.14 2.85 17.46
C MET A 33 -5.56 2.89 16.90
N GLY A 34 -5.97 1.82 16.23
CA GLY A 34 -7.28 1.74 15.61
C GLY A 34 -7.54 0.36 15.02
N SER A 35 -8.77 0.14 14.60
CA SER A 35 -9.15 -1.04 13.84
C SER A 35 -8.45 -1.06 12.47
N PHE A 36 -8.29 -2.25 11.90
CA PHE A 36 -7.71 -2.41 10.56
C PHE A 36 -8.34 -1.51 9.49
N PRO A 37 -9.69 -1.42 9.34
CA PRO A 37 -10.29 -0.53 8.35
C PRO A 37 -9.97 0.94 8.60
N GLU A 38 -9.91 1.40 9.86
CA GLU A 38 -9.51 2.77 10.18
C GLU A 38 -8.07 3.04 9.74
N LEU A 39 -7.15 2.13 10.03
CA LEU A 39 -5.76 2.23 9.58
C LEU A 39 -5.65 2.23 8.05
N CYS A 40 -6.45 1.43 7.35
CA CYS A 40 -6.50 1.40 5.89
C CYS A 40 -6.98 2.70 5.25
N THR A 41 -7.72 3.53 5.98
CA THR A 41 -8.14 4.86 5.50
C THR A 41 -7.07 5.93 5.68
N LEU A 42 -6.00 5.66 6.44
CA LEU A 42 -4.96 6.65 6.72
C LEU A 42 -4.11 6.95 5.48
N PRO A 43 -3.97 8.23 5.07
CA PRO A 43 -3.11 8.61 3.95
C PRO A 43 -1.62 8.30 4.21
N GLN A 44 -1.19 8.31 5.47
CA GLN A 44 0.15 7.94 5.89
C GLN A 44 0.46 6.47 5.54
N LEU A 45 -0.48 5.56 5.82
CA LEU A 45 -0.32 4.15 5.50
C LEU A 45 -0.27 3.94 3.98
N LYS A 46 -1.12 4.63 3.22
CA LYS A 46 -1.08 4.60 1.75
C LYS A 46 0.29 5.01 1.21
N ASN A 47 0.85 6.12 1.71
CA ASN A 47 2.16 6.60 1.28
C ASN A 47 3.28 5.62 1.66
N HIS A 48 3.21 5.01 2.85
CA HIS A 48 4.16 3.99 3.27
C HIS A 48 4.15 2.78 2.32
N ILE A 49 2.97 2.26 1.97
CA ILE A 49 2.83 1.14 1.02
C ILE A 49 3.42 1.49 -0.35
N LEU A 50 3.16 2.71 -0.85
CA LEU A 50 3.71 3.16 -2.14
C LEU A 50 5.25 3.25 -2.11
N LEU A 51 5.83 3.72 -1.01
CA LEU A 51 7.28 3.79 -0.83
C LEU A 51 7.91 2.38 -0.80
N GLU A 52 7.32 1.45 -0.07
CA GLU A 52 7.77 0.06 -0.02
C GLU A 52 7.71 -0.59 -1.41
N LEU A 53 6.61 -0.40 -2.15
CA LEU A 53 6.48 -0.90 -3.52
C LEU A 53 7.54 -0.29 -4.45
N LYS A 54 7.83 1.01 -4.31
CA LYS A 54 8.89 1.67 -5.08
C LYS A 54 10.27 1.12 -4.73
N SER A 55 10.59 0.95 -3.45
CA SER A 55 11.86 0.38 -2.99
C SER A 55 12.03 -1.07 -3.48
N ALA A 56 10.96 -1.87 -3.42
CA ALA A 56 10.97 -3.23 -3.95
C ALA A 56 11.21 -3.26 -5.47
N ALA A 57 10.63 -2.33 -6.24
CA ALA A 57 10.88 -2.21 -7.67
C ALA A 57 12.34 -1.82 -7.98
N GLU A 58 12.93 -0.89 -7.22
CA GLU A 58 14.33 -0.48 -7.39
C GLU A 58 15.33 -1.60 -7.03
N LYS A 59 15.02 -2.43 -6.02
CA LYS A 59 15.87 -3.57 -5.62
C LYS A 59 15.88 -4.72 -6.62
N ASN A 60 14.86 -4.84 -7.47
CA ASN A 60 14.71 -5.89 -8.48
C ASN A 60 15.02 -5.39 -9.91
N LYS A 61 15.70 -4.25 -10.02
CA LYS A 61 16.17 -3.68 -11.29
C LYS A 61 17.54 -4.23 -11.66
#